data_AF-F7PL86-F1
#
_entry.id   AF-F7PL86-F1
#
_cell.length_a   1.000
_cell.length_b   1.000
_cell.length_c   1.000
_cell.angle_alpha   90.00
_cell.angle_beta   90.00
_cell.angle_gamma   90.00
#
_symmetry.space_group_name_H-M   'P 1'
#
loop_
_entity.id
_entity.type
_entity.pdbx_description
1 polymer ?
#
loop_
_entity_poly.entity_id
_entity_poly.type
_entity_poly.pdbx_seq_one_letter_code
_entity_poly.pdbx_strand_id
1 'polypeptide(L)'
;MSVEDRAEELASDLGVDKAEVKEDLENLVSYSVPLEEAVQSLRRKYGDTDDGGGSIPEADVVDVSTDDDAVSVTGVFLTVGTRSIRYQGSDHVIHEGEFADGTGKISYTAWEDFGVEPGDVVRIENAGVREWDGEPELNLGERTTVRLSDDAIDVSDEIGGDRTLAELAPGDRGVNAEVAVLERERKIIDGRDGETEILSGVLADETARLPFTDWDPHAEIEEGASIRIEDAFVREFRGAPAINVSEFSTVTALDRTVEATDDAPRMAIREAVEGGGLFDVEVTGTAIAVRDGSGLIERCPECGRVVQNGQCRSHGAVEGEDDLRTKAIVDDGTGTVTAVLDEELTAAVYGGGLEDAREHARDAMDRDVVTDAIREAIVGRAFRVRGSLSVDDFGATLNATEFAARDDDPADRAREILAEVDA
;
A
#
# COMPACT_ATOMS: atom_id res chain seq x y z
N MET A 1 -57.55 -17.17 -5.66
CA MET A 1 -57.11 -18.44 -5.05
C MET A 1 -56.87 -18.18 -3.58
N SER A 2 -57.21 -19.12 -2.71
CA SER A 2 -56.96 -18.95 -1.27
C SER A 2 -55.49 -19.20 -0.93
N VAL A 3 -55.04 -18.75 0.26
CA VAL A 3 -53.68 -19.02 0.78
C VAL A 3 -53.43 -20.53 0.88
N GLU A 4 -54.47 -21.30 1.21
CA GLU A 4 -54.43 -22.76 1.33
C GLU A 4 -54.21 -23.46 -0.02
N ASP A 5 -54.86 -22.98 -1.09
CA ASP A 5 -54.68 -23.53 -2.45
C ASP A 5 -53.24 -23.29 -2.95
N ARG A 6 -52.67 -22.11 -2.64
CA ARG A 6 -51.29 -21.75 -3.03
C ARG A 6 -50.23 -22.47 -2.21
N ALA A 7 -50.47 -22.69 -0.92
CA ALA A 7 -49.58 -23.49 -0.08
C ALA A 7 -49.56 -24.96 -0.53
N GLU A 8 -50.69 -25.51 -0.95
CA GLU A 8 -50.78 -26.88 -1.48
C GLU A 8 -50.04 -27.04 -2.83
N GLU A 9 -50.26 -26.11 -3.76
CA GLU A 9 -49.56 -26.07 -5.04
C GLU A 9 -48.04 -25.92 -4.82
N LEU A 10 -47.64 -25.01 -3.94
CA LEU A 10 -46.23 -24.74 -3.65
C LEU A 10 -45.53 -25.91 -2.94
N ALA A 11 -46.20 -26.53 -1.95
CA ALA A 11 -45.66 -27.70 -1.26
C ALA A 11 -45.54 -28.92 -2.19
N SER A 12 -46.52 -29.11 -3.09
CA SER A 12 -46.47 -30.16 -4.10
C SER A 12 -45.41 -29.92 -5.18
N ASP A 13 -45.19 -28.66 -5.58
CA ASP A 13 -44.17 -28.27 -6.55
C ASP A 13 -42.75 -28.45 -5.99
N LEU A 14 -42.56 -28.20 -4.70
CA LEU A 14 -41.24 -28.18 -4.04
C LEU A 14 -40.93 -29.43 -3.20
N GLY A 15 -41.87 -30.36 -3.04
CA GLY A 15 -41.65 -31.62 -2.30
C GLY A 15 -41.52 -31.46 -0.78
N VAL A 16 -42.01 -30.36 -0.21
CA VAL A 16 -41.90 -29.98 1.21
C VAL A 16 -43.22 -30.17 1.96
N ASP A 17 -43.19 -30.12 3.29
CA ASP A 17 -44.39 -30.31 4.10
C ASP A 17 -45.41 -29.18 3.89
N LYS A 18 -46.66 -29.57 3.60
CA LYS A 18 -47.76 -28.64 3.30
C LYS A 18 -48.13 -27.78 4.52
N ALA A 19 -48.05 -28.31 5.74
CA ALA A 19 -48.42 -27.56 6.93
C ALA A 19 -47.38 -26.47 7.23
N GLU A 20 -46.09 -26.78 7.05
CA GLU A 20 -45.00 -25.80 7.21
C GLU A 20 -45.07 -24.66 6.17
N VAL A 21 -45.24 -25.00 4.89
CA VAL A 21 -45.40 -23.98 3.83
C VAL A 21 -46.63 -23.11 4.05
N LYS A 22 -47.72 -23.70 4.56
CA LYS A 22 -48.94 -22.95 4.86
C LYS A 22 -48.74 -21.96 6.00
N GLU A 23 -48.10 -22.38 7.09
CA GLU A 23 -47.83 -21.51 8.25
C GLU A 23 -46.92 -20.33 7.85
N ASP A 24 -45.87 -20.59 7.08
CA ASP A 24 -44.97 -19.55 6.59
C ASP A 24 -45.66 -18.58 5.62
N LEU A 25 -46.52 -19.09 4.74
CA LEU A 25 -47.24 -18.25 3.79
C LEU A 25 -48.28 -17.39 4.51
N GLU A 26 -48.97 -17.92 5.52
CA GLU A 26 -49.88 -17.18 6.39
C GLU A 26 -49.14 -16.11 7.19
N ASN A 27 -47.95 -16.40 7.71
CA ASN A 27 -47.10 -15.44 8.41
C ASN A 27 -46.68 -14.28 7.50
N LEU A 28 -46.18 -14.54 6.30
CA LEU A 28 -45.78 -13.48 5.35
C LEU A 28 -46.95 -12.59 4.94
N VAL A 29 -48.12 -13.19 4.68
CA VAL A 29 -49.34 -12.42 4.36
C VAL A 29 -49.82 -11.61 5.56
N SER A 30 -49.62 -12.09 6.79
CA SER A 30 -49.95 -11.34 8.02
C SER A 30 -49.12 -10.06 8.17
N TYR A 31 -47.89 -10.07 7.65
CA TYR A 31 -47.01 -8.89 7.55
C TYR A 31 -47.29 -8.02 6.32
N SER A 32 -48.47 -8.20 5.69
CA SER A 32 -48.91 -7.44 4.52
C SER A 32 -48.05 -7.63 3.26
N VAL A 33 -47.28 -8.72 3.17
CA VAL A 33 -46.59 -9.10 1.94
C VAL A 33 -47.62 -9.58 0.91
N PRO A 34 -47.62 -9.05 -0.32
CA PRO A 34 -48.50 -9.53 -1.39
C PRO A 34 -48.33 -11.03 -1.61
N LEU A 35 -49.45 -11.75 -1.83
CA LEU A 35 -49.45 -13.21 -1.89
C LEU A 35 -48.48 -13.78 -2.95
N GLU A 36 -48.32 -13.12 -4.09
CA GLU A 36 -47.38 -13.55 -5.14
C GLU A 36 -45.92 -13.38 -4.73
N GLU A 37 -45.61 -12.33 -3.97
CA GLU A 37 -44.27 -12.06 -3.45
C GLU A 37 -43.92 -13.00 -2.29
N ALA A 38 -44.91 -13.31 -1.44
CA ALA A 38 -44.77 -14.32 -0.40
C ALA A 38 -44.51 -15.71 -1.00
N VAL A 39 -45.23 -16.10 -2.06
CA VAL A 39 -44.98 -17.35 -2.80
C VAL A 39 -43.58 -17.36 -3.43
N GLN A 40 -43.12 -16.27 -4.03
CA GLN A 40 -41.75 -16.19 -4.57
C GLN A 40 -40.68 -16.27 -3.46
N SER A 41 -40.94 -15.66 -2.30
CA SER A 41 -40.04 -15.74 -1.15
C SER A 41 -39.92 -17.16 -0.62
N LEU A 42 -41.05 -17.88 -0.53
CA LEU A 42 -41.05 -19.29 -0.17
C LEU A 42 -40.48 -20.19 -1.27
N ARG A 43 -40.64 -19.85 -2.55
CA ARG A 43 -39.91 -20.53 -3.65
C ARG A 43 -38.41 -20.32 -3.57
N ARG A 44 -37.90 -19.23 -2.99
CA ARG A 44 -36.45 -19.11 -2.70
C ARG A 44 -36.08 -19.95 -1.48
N LYS A 45 -36.85 -19.83 -0.40
CA LYS A 45 -36.62 -20.57 0.85
C LYS A 45 -36.65 -22.10 0.68
N TYR A 46 -37.57 -22.60 -0.14
CA TYR A 46 -37.84 -24.03 -0.35
C TYR A 46 -37.54 -24.51 -1.78
N GLY A 47 -37.24 -23.62 -2.73
CA GLY A 47 -36.81 -24.00 -4.09
C GLY A 47 -35.30 -24.10 -4.24
N ASP A 48 -34.53 -23.66 -3.22
CA ASP A 48 -33.16 -24.08 -2.99
C ASP A 48 -33.07 -25.46 -2.30
N THR A 49 -34.17 -26.22 -2.31
CA THR A 49 -34.17 -27.66 -2.05
C THR A 49 -34.11 -28.47 -3.35
N ASP A 50 -33.53 -27.88 -4.41
CA ASP A 50 -32.79 -28.73 -5.34
C ASP A 50 -31.58 -29.26 -4.57
N ASP A 51 -31.41 -30.57 -4.59
CA ASP A 51 -30.23 -31.31 -4.15
C ASP A 51 -28.99 -30.79 -4.92
N GLY A 52 -28.52 -29.61 -4.56
CA GLY A 52 -27.19 -29.09 -4.83
C GLY A 52 -26.19 -29.71 -3.86
N GLY A 53 -26.25 -31.02 -3.68
CA GLY A 53 -25.13 -31.83 -3.19
C GLY A 53 -23.98 -31.83 -4.20
N GLY A 54 -23.64 -30.68 -4.77
CA GLY A 54 -22.30 -30.44 -5.24
C GLY A 54 -21.46 -30.35 -3.99
N SER A 55 -20.65 -31.37 -3.72
CA SER A 55 -19.53 -31.22 -2.81
C SER A 55 -18.83 -29.92 -3.15
N ILE A 56 -18.66 -29.01 -2.18
CA ILE A 56 -17.79 -27.85 -2.37
C ILE A 56 -16.47 -28.39 -2.94
N PRO A 57 -16.04 -27.91 -4.11
CA PRO A 57 -14.90 -28.49 -4.80
C PRO A 57 -13.66 -28.40 -3.90
N GLU A 58 -12.94 -29.51 -3.80
CA GLU A 58 -11.61 -29.51 -3.21
C GLU A 58 -10.65 -29.02 -4.30
N ALA A 59 -9.86 -27.99 -3.98
CA ALA A 59 -8.96 -27.34 -4.91
C ALA A 59 -7.57 -27.23 -4.29
N ASP A 60 -6.55 -27.35 -5.15
CA ASP A 60 -5.21 -26.88 -4.82
C ASP A 60 -5.19 -25.35 -4.89
N VAL A 61 -4.36 -24.69 -4.09
CA VAL A 61 -4.33 -23.22 -3.96
C VAL A 61 -4.11 -22.53 -5.31
N VAL A 62 -3.25 -23.08 -6.17
CA VAL A 62 -2.96 -22.51 -7.50
C VAL A 62 -4.14 -22.57 -8.47
N ASP A 63 -5.11 -23.46 -8.23
CA ASP A 63 -6.26 -23.67 -9.10
C ASP A 63 -7.47 -22.81 -8.71
N VAL A 64 -7.40 -22.10 -7.58
CA VAL A 64 -8.46 -21.19 -7.13
C VAL A 64 -8.52 -19.97 -8.05
N SER A 65 -9.72 -19.62 -8.53
CA SER A 65 -9.95 -18.54 -9.49
C SER A 65 -11.06 -17.59 -9.03
N THR A 66 -11.11 -16.41 -9.64
CA THR A 66 -12.17 -15.41 -9.37
C THR A 66 -13.55 -15.84 -9.84
N ASP A 67 -13.64 -16.89 -10.66
CA ASP A 67 -14.90 -17.47 -11.14
C ASP A 67 -15.48 -18.49 -10.15
N ASP A 68 -14.72 -18.89 -9.12
CA ASP A 68 -15.18 -19.81 -8.09
C ASP A 68 -16.07 -19.08 -7.07
N ASP A 69 -17.19 -19.70 -6.68
CA ASP A 69 -18.04 -19.15 -5.61
C ASP A 69 -17.50 -19.53 -4.21
N ALA A 70 -17.12 -20.79 -4.06
CA ALA A 70 -16.57 -21.34 -2.82
C ALA A 70 -15.73 -22.60 -3.07
N VAL A 71 -14.68 -22.78 -2.26
CA VAL A 71 -13.73 -23.89 -2.36
C VAL A 71 -13.48 -24.51 -0.99
N SER A 72 -12.96 -25.75 -0.99
CA SER A 72 -12.31 -26.35 0.16
C SER A 72 -10.84 -26.55 -0.16
N VAL A 73 -9.95 -26.07 0.72
CA VAL A 73 -8.50 -26.12 0.53
C VAL A 73 -7.85 -26.72 1.77
N THR A 74 -6.72 -27.40 1.58
CA THR A 74 -5.89 -27.89 2.70
C THR A 74 -4.49 -27.36 2.54
N GLY A 75 -3.95 -26.73 3.57
CA GLY A 75 -2.74 -25.93 3.49
C GLY A 75 -2.33 -25.41 4.86
N VAL A 76 -1.42 -24.44 4.86
CA VAL A 76 -0.85 -23.81 6.05
C VAL A 76 -1.08 -22.30 6.01
N PHE A 77 -1.44 -21.73 7.15
CA PHE A 77 -1.41 -20.27 7.32
C PHE A 77 0.05 -19.80 7.38
N LEU A 78 0.48 -18.98 6.42
CA LEU A 78 1.83 -18.42 6.40
C LEU A 78 1.92 -17.21 7.33
N THR A 79 0.95 -16.31 7.27
CA THR A 79 0.86 -15.12 8.13
C THR A 79 -0.57 -14.97 8.66
N VAL A 80 -0.70 -14.35 9.83
CA VAL A 80 -1.99 -14.06 10.46
C VAL A 80 -1.89 -12.65 11.03
N GLY A 81 -2.35 -11.67 10.28
CA GLY A 81 -2.44 -10.28 10.72
C GLY A 81 -3.84 -9.90 11.20
N THR A 82 -3.93 -8.90 12.06
CA THR A 82 -5.20 -8.42 12.62
C THR A 82 -5.42 -6.96 12.30
N ARG A 83 -6.64 -6.60 11.89
CA ARG A 83 -6.99 -5.18 11.76
C ARG A 83 -8.46 -4.88 11.97
N SER A 84 -8.73 -3.62 12.27
CA SER A 84 -10.07 -3.06 12.29
C SER A 84 -10.45 -2.50 10.93
N ILE A 85 -11.61 -2.90 10.42
CA ILE A 85 -12.23 -2.31 9.22
C ILE A 85 -13.59 -1.75 9.56
N ARG A 86 -13.94 -0.63 8.93
CA ARG A 86 -15.29 -0.09 9.04
C ARG A 86 -16.15 -0.60 7.89
N TYR A 87 -17.15 -1.40 8.22
CA TYR A 87 -18.08 -1.98 7.28
C TYR A 87 -19.52 -1.67 7.72
N GLN A 88 -20.35 -1.15 6.80
CA GLN A 88 -21.74 -0.76 7.06
C GLN A 88 -21.96 0.19 8.27
N GLY A 89 -20.93 0.96 8.64
CA GLY A 89 -21.01 1.93 9.74
C GLY A 89 -20.66 1.37 11.12
N SER A 90 -20.29 0.08 11.21
CA SER A 90 -19.69 -0.55 12.39
C SER A 90 -18.24 -0.93 12.13
N ASP A 91 -17.45 -0.96 13.20
CA ASP A 91 -16.07 -1.43 13.16
C ASP A 91 -16.07 -2.95 13.40
N HIS A 92 -15.37 -3.67 12.54
CA HIS A 92 -15.23 -5.12 12.55
C HIS A 92 -13.75 -5.45 12.63
N VAL A 93 -13.38 -6.31 13.57
CA VAL A 93 -12.04 -6.90 13.61
C VAL A 93 -12.02 -8.06 12.63
N ILE A 94 -11.04 -8.06 11.74
CA ILE A 94 -10.80 -9.13 10.78
C ILE A 94 -9.37 -9.64 10.93
N HIS A 95 -9.15 -10.86 10.47
CA HIS A 95 -7.82 -11.43 10.30
C HIS A 95 -7.52 -11.55 8.81
N GLU A 96 -6.29 -11.24 8.41
CA GLU A 96 -5.86 -11.28 7.02
C GLU A 96 -4.41 -11.75 6.92
N GLY A 97 -4.05 -12.40 5.82
CA GLY A 97 -2.72 -12.97 5.66
C GLY A 97 -2.59 -13.79 4.39
N GLU A 98 -1.53 -14.59 4.35
CA GLU A 98 -1.26 -15.53 3.27
C GLU A 98 -1.51 -16.98 3.73
N PHE A 99 -2.08 -17.79 2.84
CA PHE A 99 -2.30 -19.22 3.00
C PHE A 99 -1.65 -19.96 1.85
N ALA A 100 -1.00 -21.09 2.10
CA ALA A 100 -0.30 -21.82 1.07
C ALA A 100 -0.46 -23.34 1.18
N ASP A 101 -0.28 -24.01 0.05
CA ASP A 101 -0.10 -25.44 -0.03
C ASP A 101 1.15 -25.77 -0.87
N GLY A 102 1.35 -27.04 -1.23
CA GLY A 102 2.48 -27.44 -2.07
C GLY A 102 2.44 -26.94 -3.52
N THR A 103 1.36 -26.26 -3.93
CA THR A 103 1.14 -25.77 -5.30
C THR A 103 1.29 -24.26 -5.43
N GLY A 104 0.99 -23.50 -4.37
CA GLY A 104 1.13 -22.05 -4.38
C GLY A 104 0.60 -21.38 -3.10
N LYS A 105 0.50 -20.05 -3.16
CA LYS A 105 0.00 -19.20 -2.09
C LYS A 105 -1.17 -18.34 -2.57
N ILE A 106 -2.07 -18.01 -1.65
CA ILE A 106 -3.25 -17.16 -1.88
C ILE A 106 -3.48 -16.28 -0.65
N SER A 107 -3.94 -15.04 -0.86
CA SER A 107 -4.34 -14.20 0.27
C SER A 107 -5.68 -14.66 0.84
N TYR A 108 -5.93 -14.30 2.09
CA TYR A 108 -7.23 -14.53 2.71
C TYR A 108 -7.68 -13.35 3.59
N THR A 109 -8.99 -13.24 3.76
CA THR A 109 -9.62 -12.44 4.80
C THR A 109 -10.60 -13.32 5.57
N ALA A 110 -10.43 -13.34 6.89
CA ALA A 110 -11.33 -13.97 7.83
C ALA A 110 -12.13 -12.92 8.60
N TRP A 111 -13.46 -13.01 8.50
CA TRP A 111 -14.41 -12.13 9.18
C TRP A 111 -14.70 -12.54 10.63
N GLU A 112 -14.19 -13.71 11.01
CA GLU A 112 -14.29 -14.29 12.35
C GLU A 112 -12.91 -14.76 12.80
N ASP A 113 -12.71 -14.84 14.11
CA ASP A 113 -11.52 -15.45 14.70
C ASP A 113 -11.66 -16.97 14.71
N PHE A 114 -10.84 -17.65 13.91
CA PHE A 114 -10.77 -19.11 13.84
C PHE A 114 -9.71 -19.70 14.79
N GLY A 115 -9.01 -18.87 15.56
CA GLY A 115 -8.01 -19.29 16.54
C GLY A 115 -6.79 -19.96 15.92
N VAL A 116 -6.36 -19.47 14.75
CA VAL A 116 -5.24 -20.00 13.97
C VAL A 116 -3.99 -19.16 14.18
N GLU A 117 -2.83 -19.80 14.15
CA GLU A 117 -1.51 -19.18 14.24
C GLU A 117 -0.70 -19.45 12.96
N PRO A 118 0.30 -18.61 12.64
CA PRO A 118 1.24 -18.92 11.55
C PRO A 118 1.86 -20.31 11.75
N GLY A 119 1.78 -21.14 10.71
CA GLY A 119 2.26 -22.52 10.70
C GLY A 119 1.20 -23.58 10.98
N ASP A 120 -0.02 -23.19 11.36
CA ASP A 120 -1.12 -24.14 11.52
C ASP A 120 -1.51 -24.74 10.17
N VAL A 121 -1.41 -26.06 10.08
CA VAL A 121 -1.91 -26.83 8.95
C VAL A 121 -3.40 -27.09 9.15
N VAL A 122 -4.22 -26.66 8.20
CA VAL A 122 -5.68 -26.75 8.28
C VAL A 122 -6.31 -27.25 6.99
N ARG A 123 -7.47 -27.88 7.14
CA ARG A 123 -8.48 -27.99 6.09
C ARG A 123 -9.51 -26.89 6.29
N ILE A 124 -9.62 -26.00 5.31
CA ILE A 124 -10.63 -24.96 5.25
C ILE A 124 -11.75 -25.47 4.35
N GLU A 125 -12.95 -25.63 4.90
CA GLU A 125 -14.14 -26.08 4.18
C GLU A 125 -15.07 -24.90 3.94
N ASN A 126 -15.58 -24.80 2.71
CA ASN A 126 -16.54 -23.76 2.31
C ASN A 126 -16.00 -22.33 2.56
N ALA A 127 -14.76 -22.08 2.11
CA ALA A 127 -14.21 -20.74 1.96
C ALA A 127 -14.86 -20.09 0.75
N GLY A 128 -15.43 -18.89 0.89
CA GLY A 128 -15.85 -18.12 -0.27
C GLY A 128 -14.63 -17.65 -1.06
N VAL A 129 -14.78 -17.38 -2.35
CA VAL A 129 -13.72 -16.73 -3.14
C VAL A 129 -14.21 -15.36 -3.60
N ARG A 130 -13.32 -14.36 -3.56
CA ARG A 130 -13.60 -13.01 -4.04
C ARG A 130 -12.43 -12.47 -4.84
N GLU A 131 -12.70 -11.52 -5.74
CA GLU A 131 -11.65 -10.78 -6.42
C GLU A 131 -11.15 -9.64 -5.53
N TRP A 132 -9.83 -9.53 -5.38
CA TRP A 132 -9.13 -8.44 -4.72
C TRP A 132 -7.92 -8.02 -5.56
N ASP A 133 -7.89 -6.76 -5.97
CA ASP A 133 -6.84 -6.20 -6.85
C ASP A 133 -6.59 -7.02 -8.13
N GLY A 134 -7.64 -7.66 -8.66
CA GLY A 134 -7.59 -8.51 -9.84
C GLY A 134 -7.20 -9.97 -9.59
N GLU A 135 -6.86 -10.33 -8.35
CA GLU A 135 -6.45 -11.68 -7.96
C GLU A 135 -7.53 -12.37 -7.09
N PRO A 136 -7.62 -13.72 -7.10
CA PRO A 136 -8.51 -14.44 -6.21
C PRO A 136 -8.03 -14.39 -4.75
N GLU A 137 -8.98 -14.23 -3.83
CA GLU A 137 -8.72 -14.18 -2.39
C GLU A 137 -9.75 -15.04 -1.63
N LEU A 138 -9.27 -15.83 -0.67
CA LEU A 138 -10.13 -16.63 0.19
C LEU A 138 -10.87 -15.73 1.18
N ASN A 139 -12.18 -15.89 1.26
CA ASN A 139 -13.06 -15.11 2.13
C ASN A 139 -13.75 -16.03 3.14
N LEU A 140 -13.21 -16.06 4.36
CA LEU A 140 -13.65 -16.95 5.42
C LEU A 140 -14.67 -16.23 6.31
N GLY A 141 -15.86 -16.81 6.49
CA GLY A 141 -16.89 -16.22 7.34
C GLY A 141 -17.76 -17.27 8.03
N GLU A 142 -18.97 -16.90 8.43
CA GLU A 142 -19.87 -17.71 9.28
C GLU A 142 -20.16 -19.13 8.76
N ARG A 143 -20.03 -19.36 7.45
CA ARG A 143 -20.29 -20.65 6.81
C ARG A 143 -19.01 -21.46 6.56
N THR A 144 -17.84 -20.90 6.86
CA THR A 144 -16.55 -21.55 6.70
C THR A 144 -16.24 -22.39 7.92
N THR A 145 -15.69 -23.58 7.71
CA THR A 145 -15.20 -24.43 8.80
C THR A 145 -13.70 -24.63 8.64
N VAL A 146 -12.92 -24.18 9.61
CA VAL A 146 -11.48 -24.41 9.67
C VAL A 146 -11.21 -25.56 10.65
N ARG A 147 -10.47 -26.58 10.20
CA ARG A 147 -10.08 -27.73 11.04
C ARG A 147 -8.58 -27.93 10.97
N LEU A 148 -7.92 -27.96 12.13
CA LEU A 148 -6.53 -28.39 12.24
C LEU A 148 -6.36 -29.79 11.63
N SER A 149 -5.29 -29.97 10.87
CA SER A 149 -4.84 -31.25 10.35
C SER A 149 -3.50 -31.64 10.98
N ASP A 150 -3.31 -32.93 11.21
CA ASP A 150 -2.02 -33.50 11.62
C ASP A 150 -1.12 -33.81 10.41
N ASP A 151 -1.59 -33.53 9.19
CA ASP A 151 -0.84 -33.75 7.96
C ASP A 151 0.37 -32.82 7.88
N ALA A 152 1.48 -33.32 7.35
CA ALA A 152 2.62 -32.49 7.03
C ALA A 152 2.47 -31.97 5.60
N ILE A 153 2.38 -30.66 5.44
CA ILE A 153 2.41 -29.98 4.15
C ILE A 153 3.76 -29.29 4.01
N ASP A 154 4.46 -29.61 2.92
CA ASP A 154 5.74 -28.98 2.57
C ASP A 154 5.45 -27.75 1.72
N VAL A 155 5.69 -26.57 2.28
CA VAL A 155 5.60 -25.29 1.58
C VAL A 155 6.99 -24.68 1.45
N SER A 156 7.25 -24.05 0.30
CA SER A 156 8.52 -23.34 0.07
C SER A 156 8.58 -21.98 0.74
N ASP A 157 7.43 -21.40 1.07
CA ASP A 157 7.28 -20.05 1.59
C ASP A 157 7.62 -19.97 3.09
N GLU A 158 8.09 -18.80 3.51
CA GLU A 158 8.44 -18.56 4.89
C GLU A 158 7.19 -18.42 5.78
N ILE A 159 7.12 -19.27 6.79
CA ILE A 159 6.06 -19.25 7.81
C ILE A 159 6.39 -18.21 8.87
N GLY A 160 5.42 -17.36 9.19
CA GLY A 160 5.55 -16.28 10.14
C GLY A 160 5.79 -14.93 9.46
N GLY A 161 5.56 -13.87 10.24
CA GLY A 161 5.63 -12.49 9.76
C GLY A 161 7.03 -11.89 9.64
N ASP A 162 8.08 -12.54 10.15
CA ASP A 162 9.42 -11.96 10.21
C ASP A 162 9.96 -11.67 8.80
N ARG A 163 10.23 -10.39 8.51
CA ARG A 163 10.77 -9.92 7.23
C ARG A 163 11.79 -8.80 7.46
N THR A 164 12.74 -8.69 6.55
CA THR A 164 13.57 -7.47 6.41
C THR A 164 12.79 -6.38 5.68
N LEU A 165 13.17 -5.12 5.86
CA LEU A 165 12.49 -3.99 5.22
C LEU A 165 12.54 -4.04 3.70
N ALA A 166 13.60 -4.60 3.10
CA ALA A 166 13.71 -4.76 1.65
C ALA A 166 12.74 -5.80 1.06
N GLU A 167 12.22 -6.71 1.88
CA GLU A 167 11.29 -7.77 1.46
C GLU A 167 9.83 -7.31 1.51
N LEU A 168 9.54 -6.17 2.16
CA LEU A 168 8.18 -5.69 2.35
C LEU A 168 7.60 -5.07 1.08
N ALA A 169 6.39 -5.51 0.74
CA ALA A 169 5.61 -5.02 -0.39
C ALA A 169 4.25 -4.46 0.04
N PRO A 170 3.66 -3.50 -0.70
CA PRO A 170 2.31 -3.04 -0.43
C PRO A 170 1.32 -4.22 -0.48
N GLY A 171 0.50 -4.36 0.56
CA GLY A 171 -0.43 -5.48 0.68
C GLY A 171 -0.05 -6.49 1.76
N ASP A 172 1.23 -6.57 2.14
CA ASP A 172 1.69 -7.50 3.18
C ASP A 172 0.96 -7.27 4.53
N ARG A 173 0.59 -8.37 5.18
CA ARG A 173 -0.23 -8.42 6.41
C ARG A 173 0.41 -9.33 7.45
N GLY A 174 0.27 -8.97 8.72
CA GLY A 174 0.81 -9.76 9.83
C GLY A 174 2.32 -9.87 9.76
N VAL A 175 2.99 -8.82 9.28
CA VAL A 175 4.45 -8.79 9.17
C VAL A 175 5.08 -8.28 10.46
N ASN A 176 6.26 -8.79 10.72
CA ASN A 176 7.09 -8.42 11.86
C ASN A 176 8.42 -7.90 11.32
N ALA A 177 8.93 -6.83 11.93
CA ALA A 177 10.22 -6.26 11.56
C ALA A 177 10.97 -5.82 12.80
N GLU A 178 12.27 -6.04 12.80
CA GLU A 178 13.18 -5.43 13.76
C GLU A 178 13.91 -4.27 13.10
N VAL A 179 13.80 -3.08 13.70
CA VAL A 179 14.17 -1.84 13.05
C VAL A 179 14.81 -0.88 14.05
N ALA A 180 15.65 0.01 13.52
CA ALA A 180 16.03 1.25 14.17
C ALA A 180 15.05 2.37 13.76
N VAL A 181 14.61 3.16 14.73
CA VAL A 181 13.80 4.37 14.48
C VAL A 181 14.74 5.52 14.14
N LEU A 182 14.78 5.95 12.88
CA LEU A 182 15.65 7.04 12.44
C LEU A 182 15.04 8.41 12.70
N GLU A 183 13.74 8.55 12.42
CA GLU A 183 12.99 9.80 12.54
C GLU A 183 11.63 9.49 13.17
N ARG A 184 11.14 10.38 14.03
CA ARG A 184 9.81 10.28 14.59
C ARG A 184 9.21 11.66 14.81
N GLU A 185 8.03 11.85 14.23
CA GLU A 185 7.23 13.05 14.35
C GLU A 185 5.83 12.68 14.84
N ARG A 186 5.35 13.42 15.84
CA ARG A 186 3.97 13.32 16.32
C ARG A 186 3.09 14.29 15.54
N LYS A 187 1.98 13.81 14.99
CA LYS A 187 1.01 14.61 14.23
C LYS A 187 -0.39 14.41 14.76
N ILE A 188 -1.20 15.45 14.64
CA ILE A 188 -2.65 15.35 14.76
C ILE A 188 -3.21 15.52 13.35
N ILE A 189 -3.95 14.53 12.88
CA ILE A 189 -4.58 14.54 11.56
C ILE A 189 -6.10 14.56 11.69
N ASP A 190 -6.77 15.33 10.84
CA ASP A 190 -8.23 15.32 10.73
C ASP A 190 -8.68 14.12 9.90
N GLY A 191 -9.17 13.09 10.58
CA GLY A 191 -9.74 11.90 9.98
C GLY A 191 -11.27 11.95 9.86
N ARG A 192 -11.85 10.86 9.37
CA ARG A 192 -13.32 10.69 9.29
C ARG A 192 -13.99 10.78 10.68
N ASP A 193 -13.31 10.30 11.71
CA ASP A 193 -13.80 10.23 13.10
C ASP A 193 -13.35 11.43 13.95
N GLY A 194 -12.81 12.47 13.30
CA GLY A 194 -12.27 13.66 13.95
C GLY A 194 -10.74 13.63 14.01
N GLU A 195 -10.19 14.45 14.91
CA GLU A 195 -8.75 14.53 15.14
C GLU A 195 -8.21 13.19 15.68
N THR A 196 -7.18 12.65 15.02
CA THR A 196 -6.46 11.44 15.42
C THR A 196 -4.99 11.78 15.64
N GLU A 197 -4.43 11.39 16.78
CA GLU A 197 -2.99 11.49 17.03
C GLU A 197 -2.28 10.29 16.39
N ILE A 198 -1.24 10.55 15.61
CA ILE A 198 -0.41 9.51 14.97
C ILE A 198 1.07 9.79 15.20
N LEU A 199 1.90 8.75 15.11
CA LEU A 199 3.34 8.92 14.88
C LEU A 199 3.64 8.64 13.40
N SER A 200 4.59 9.39 12.84
CA SER A 200 5.10 9.17 11.50
C SER A 200 6.59 9.38 11.47
N GLY A 201 7.31 8.70 10.58
CA GLY A 201 8.75 8.89 10.45
C GLY A 201 9.38 7.83 9.57
N VAL A 202 10.63 7.50 9.87
CA VAL A 202 11.44 6.55 9.07
C VAL A 202 11.98 5.45 9.97
N LEU A 203 11.76 4.21 9.55
CA LEU A 203 12.36 3.00 10.10
C LEU A 203 13.46 2.51 9.17
N ALA A 204 14.49 1.91 9.74
CA ALA A 204 15.58 1.32 8.96
C ALA A 204 16.08 0.02 9.58
N ASP A 205 16.54 -0.88 8.74
CA ASP A 205 17.34 -2.05 9.11
C ASP A 205 18.59 -2.11 8.21
N GLU A 206 19.30 -3.24 8.21
CA GLU A 206 20.50 -3.43 7.39
C GLU A 206 20.20 -3.43 5.88
N THR A 207 18.94 -3.57 5.49
CA THR A 207 18.50 -3.83 4.11
C THR A 207 17.87 -2.62 3.44
N ALA A 208 17.08 -1.84 4.16
CA ALA A 208 16.35 -0.71 3.58
C ALA A 208 15.94 0.34 4.62
N ARG A 209 15.38 1.44 4.12
CA ARG A 209 14.67 2.46 4.88
C ARG A 209 13.25 2.55 4.37
N LEU A 210 12.26 2.57 5.25
CA LEU A 210 10.86 2.71 4.90
C LEU A 210 10.17 3.76 5.78
N PRO A 211 9.19 4.49 5.23
CA PRO A 211 8.36 5.36 6.03
C PRO A 211 7.42 4.50 6.87
N PHE A 212 7.04 5.01 8.05
CA PHE A 212 6.02 4.39 8.86
C PHE A 212 4.93 5.36 9.30
N THR A 213 3.78 4.80 9.65
CA THR A 213 2.71 5.49 10.38
C THR A 213 2.22 4.58 11.49
N ASP A 214 2.24 5.08 12.71
CA ASP A 214 1.60 4.45 13.86
C ASP A 214 0.27 5.16 14.15
N TRP A 215 -0.81 4.41 13.95
CA TRP A 215 -2.19 4.88 14.10
C TRP A 215 -2.66 4.85 15.56
N ASP A 216 -1.94 4.15 16.45
CA ASP A 216 -2.18 4.13 17.89
C ASP A 216 -0.84 4.35 18.63
N PRO A 217 -0.41 5.60 18.85
CA PRO A 217 0.95 5.94 19.26
C PRO A 217 1.56 5.08 20.38
N HIS A 218 2.52 4.23 20.01
CA HIS A 218 3.32 3.39 20.90
C HIS A 218 4.49 4.19 21.49
N ALA A 219 4.70 4.06 22.80
CA ALA A 219 5.73 4.81 23.51
C ALA A 219 7.15 4.30 23.25
N GLU A 220 7.27 3.08 22.76
CA GLU A 220 8.51 2.39 22.40
C GLU A 220 9.13 2.97 21.11
N ILE A 221 8.32 3.60 20.26
CA ILE A 221 8.78 4.23 19.01
C ILE A 221 9.37 5.63 19.33
N GLU A 222 10.66 5.63 19.68
CA GLU A 222 11.43 6.84 19.96
C GLU A 222 12.69 6.87 19.07
N GLU A 223 13.10 8.08 18.64
CA GLU A 223 14.27 8.25 17.77
C GLU A 223 15.53 7.62 18.38
N GLY A 224 16.25 6.83 17.58
CA GLY A 224 17.44 6.08 17.98
C GLY A 224 17.15 4.76 18.72
N ALA A 225 15.89 4.42 18.98
CA ALA A 225 15.54 3.13 19.57
C ALA A 225 15.66 1.99 18.54
N SER A 226 16.05 0.81 19.01
CA SER A 226 15.89 -0.45 18.28
C SER A 226 14.68 -1.18 18.82
N ILE A 227 13.74 -1.51 17.95
CA ILE A 227 12.44 -2.06 18.31
C ILE A 227 12.11 -3.27 17.43
N ARG A 228 11.28 -4.16 17.96
CA ARG A 228 10.56 -5.17 17.19
C ARG A 228 9.09 -4.74 17.10
N ILE A 229 8.58 -4.71 15.88
CA ILE A 229 7.17 -4.48 15.59
C ILE A 229 6.59 -5.81 15.14
N GLU A 230 5.49 -6.25 15.73
CA GLU A 230 4.76 -7.46 15.36
C GLU A 230 3.32 -7.10 14.96
N ASP A 231 2.74 -7.88 14.04
CA ASP A 231 1.42 -7.62 13.44
C ASP A 231 1.29 -6.21 12.84
N ALA A 232 2.29 -5.82 12.04
CA ALA A 232 2.21 -4.66 11.18
C ALA A 232 1.60 -5.03 9.83
N PHE A 233 1.13 -4.02 9.10
CA PHE A 233 0.70 -4.18 7.71
C PHE A 233 1.35 -3.12 6.82
N VAL A 234 1.53 -3.46 5.55
CA VAL A 234 2.20 -2.60 4.59
C VAL A 234 1.17 -2.01 3.62
N ARG A 235 1.25 -0.69 3.42
CA ARG A 235 0.45 0.03 2.42
C ARG A 235 1.35 0.81 1.50
N GLU A 236 0.84 1.14 0.33
CA GLU A 236 1.52 2.10 -0.53
C GLU A 236 1.35 3.53 0.03
N PHE A 237 2.46 4.25 0.13
CA PHE A 237 2.49 5.67 0.39
C PHE A 237 3.40 6.36 -0.62
N ARG A 238 2.81 7.22 -1.46
CA ARG A 238 3.52 7.94 -2.53
C ARG A 238 4.30 7.01 -3.47
N GLY A 239 3.69 5.85 -3.79
CA GLY A 239 4.28 4.84 -4.66
C GLY A 239 5.22 3.85 -3.99
N ALA A 240 5.61 4.05 -2.73
CA ALA A 240 6.54 3.17 -2.02
C ALA A 240 5.85 2.37 -0.89
N PRO A 241 6.38 1.21 -0.49
CA PRO A 241 5.92 0.50 0.70
C PRO A 241 6.04 1.39 1.95
N ALA A 242 5.06 1.30 2.84
CA ALA A 242 5.04 2.00 4.11
C ALA A 242 4.50 1.10 5.22
N ILE A 243 5.24 1.02 6.33
CA ILE A 243 4.85 0.25 7.50
C ILE A 243 3.73 0.97 8.23
N ASN A 244 2.67 0.24 8.57
CA ASN A 244 1.60 0.76 9.39
C ASN A 244 1.48 -0.09 10.66
N VAL A 245 1.48 0.62 11.79
CA VAL A 245 1.32 0.07 13.13
C VAL A 245 -0.07 0.47 13.63
N SER A 246 -0.77 -0.45 14.28
CA SER A 246 -2.16 -0.24 14.74
C SER A 246 -2.34 -0.68 16.19
N GLU A 247 -3.56 -0.54 16.72
CA GLU A 247 -3.91 -1.02 18.06
C GLU A 247 -3.72 -2.54 18.28
N PHE A 248 -3.58 -3.32 17.20
CA PHE A 248 -3.30 -4.76 17.27
C PHE A 248 -1.81 -5.10 17.23
N SER A 249 -0.98 -4.15 16.79
CA SER A 249 0.45 -4.36 16.67
C SER A 249 1.09 -4.40 18.06
N THR A 250 2.13 -5.22 18.21
CA THR A 250 2.95 -5.23 19.43
C THR A 250 4.29 -4.59 19.14
N VAL A 251 4.64 -3.53 19.87
CA VAL A 251 5.95 -2.88 19.76
C VAL A 251 6.76 -3.15 21.01
N THR A 252 7.93 -3.74 20.85
CA THR A 252 8.83 -4.09 21.95
C THR A 252 10.21 -3.50 21.72
N ALA A 253 10.75 -2.80 22.73
CA ALA A 253 12.14 -2.34 22.69
C ALA A 253 13.12 -3.52 22.78
N LEU A 254 14.17 -3.48 21.95
CA LEU A 254 15.21 -4.50 21.90
C LEU A 254 16.40 -4.09 22.78
N ASP A 255 16.99 -5.08 23.46
CA ASP A 255 18.22 -4.90 24.24
C ASP A 255 19.48 -4.81 23.36
N ARG A 256 19.34 -5.04 22.05
CA ARG A 256 20.42 -4.95 21.05
C ARG A 256 20.14 -3.85 20.05
N THR A 257 21.21 -3.32 19.47
CA THR A 257 21.12 -2.39 18.34
C THR A 257 20.77 -3.17 17.08
N VAL A 258 19.77 -2.68 16.36
CA VAL A 258 19.53 -3.00 14.95
C VAL A 258 20.35 -1.99 14.14
N GLU A 259 21.24 -2.49 13.28
CA GLU A 259 22.04 -1.63 12.42
C GLU A 259 21.16 -1.08 11.29
N ALA A 260 21.22 0.24 11.07
CA ALA A 260 20.51 0.90 9.98
C ALA A 260 21.45 1.07 8.79
N THR A 261 20.98 0.74 7.59
CA THR A 261 21.72 1.07 6.37
C THR A 261 21.83 2.58 6.21
N ASP A 262 23.05 3.06 5.93
CA ASP A 262 23.28 4.43 5.48
C ASP A 262 23.16 4.58 3.96
N ASP A 263 23.29 3.48 3.24
CA ASP A 263 23.29 3.42 1.80
C ASP A 263 21.86 3.19 1.27
N ALA A 264 21.55 3.88 0.17
CA ALA A 264 20.38 3.59 -0.64
C ALA A 264 20.76 2.61 -1.78
N PRO A 265 19.85 1.71 -2.19
CA PRO A 265 20.07 0.88 -3.37
C PRO A 265 20.35 1.77 -4.59
N ARG A 266 21.46 1.47 -5.27
CA ARG A 266 21.87 2.13 -6.52
C ARG A 266 21.25 1.41 -7.69
N MET A 267 20.44 2.11 -8.48
CA MET A 267 19.69 1.49 -9.57
C MET A 267 19.83 2.30 -10.87
N ALA A 268 19.73 1.59 -11.99
CA ALA A 268 19.46 2.26 -13.27
C ALA A 268 18.06 2.88 -13.21
N ILE A 269 17.87 4.03 -13.86
CA ILE A 269 16.59 4.75 -13.83
C ILE A 269 15.48 3.87 -14.39
N ARG A 270 15.73 3.11 -15.47
CA ARG A 270 14.71 2.19 -16.01
C ARG A 270 14.25 1.17 -14.97
N GLU A 271 15.19 0.51 -14.30
CA GLU A 271 14.90 -0.54 -13.33
C GLU A 271 14.13 0.03 -12.14
N ALA A 272 14.56 1.19 -11.63
CA ALA A 272 13.86 1.87 -10.53
C ALA A 272 12.42 2.24 -10.93
N VAL A 273 12.20 2.69 -12.17
CA VAL A 273 10.86 3.05 -12.66
C VAL A 273 9.97 1.82 -12.93
N GLU A 274 10.54 0.74 -13.47
CA GLU A 274 9.83 -0.51 -13.71
C GLU A 274 9.47 -1.23 -12.40
N GLY A 275 10.29 -1.05 -11.34
CA GLY A 275 10.01 -1.55 -9.99
C GLY A 275 8.90 -0.79 -9.24
N GLY A 276 8.39 0.32 -9.78
CA GLY A 276 7.38 1.16 -9.13
C GLY A 276 7.98 2.30 -8.32
N GLY A 277 7.31 2.70 -7.23
CA GLY A 277 7.86 3.71 -6.33
C GLY A 277 8.74 3.10 -5.23
N LEU A 278 9.74 3.87 -4.80
CA LEU A 278 10.75 3.47 -3.81
C LEU A 278 10.93 4.61 -2.81
N PHE A 279 11.05 4.31 -1.53
CA PHE A 279 11.19 5.35 -0.51
C PHE A 279 12.59 5.97 -0.49
N ASP A 280 13.61 5.13 -0.66
CA ASP A 280 15.01 5.54 -0.64
C ASP A 280 15.75 4.83 -1.78
N VAL A 281 16.12 5.58 -2.82
CA VAL A 281 16.87 5.07 -3.98
C VAL A 281 17.90 6.11 -4.41
N GLU A 282 19.08 5.64 -4.83
CA GLU A 282 20.09 6.48 -5.47
C GLU A 282 20.16 6.18 -6.97
N VAL A 283 20.00 7.21 -7.81
CA VAL A 283 20.19 7.13 -9.25
C VAL A 283 21.31 8.07 -9.69
N THR A 284 22.05 7.68 -10.73
CA THR A 284 23.12 8.50 -11.30
C THR A 284 22.82 8.81 -12.75
N GLY A 285 22.73 10.09 -13.10
CA GLY A 285 22.45 10.50 -14.48
C GLY A 285 22.90 11.91 -14.80
N THR A 286 22.74 12.30 -16.05
CA THR A 286 23.03 13.65 -16.55
C THR A 286 21.78 14.52 -16.46
N ALA A 287 21.89 15.71 -15.88
CA ALA A 287 20.80 16.68 -15.93
C ALA A 287 20.69 17.24 -17.36
N ILE A 288 19.64 16.89 -18.08
CA ILE A 288 19.45 17.26 -19.50
C ILE A 288 18.56 18.50 -19.67
N ALA A 289 17.72 18.82 -18.68
CA ALA A 289 16.85 19.97 -18.72
C ALA A 289 16.41 20.42 -17.32
N VAL A 290 16.01 21.68 -17.20
CA VAL A 290 15.23 22.22 -16.09
C VAL A 290 13.82 22.53 -16.60
N ARG A 291 12.79 21.99 -15.95
CA ARG A 291 11.37 22.20 -16.30
C ARG A 291 10.84 23.53 -15.77
N ASP A 292 9.74 23.98 -16.37
CA ASP A 292 9.00 25.15 -15.92
C ASP A 292 8.50 25.00 -14.48
N GLY A 293 8.34 26.13 -13.78
CA GLY A 293 8.05 26.14 -12.35
C GLY A 293 9.23 25.62 -11.51
N SER A 294 10.44 25.92 -11.99
CA SER A 294 11.70 25.87 -11.24
C SER A 294 12.17 27.31 -10.92
N GLY A 295 13.23 27.44 -10.13
CA GLY A 295 13.76 28.73 -9.69
C GLY A 295 12.90 29.37 -8.60
N LEU A 296 12.70 30.68 -8.70
CA LEU A 296 11.95 31.48 -7.74
C LEU A 296 10.44 31.41 -8.03
N ILE A 297 9.74 30.53 -7.32
CA ILE A 297 8.31 30.27 -7.46
C ILE A 297 7.49 30.96 -6.35
N GLU A 298 6.17 30.97 -6.49
CA GLU A 298 5.24 31.39 -5.43
C GLU A 298 4.35 30.21 -5.04
N ARG A 299 4.05 30.06 -3.75
CA ARG A 299 3.17 29.04 -3.21
C ARG A 299 1.93 29.64 -2.58
N CYS A 300 0.84 28.89 -2.66
CA CYS A 300 -0.40 29.24 -1.98
C CYS A 300 -0.19 29.00 -0.48
N PRO A 301 -0.40 30.00 0.38
CA PRO A 301 -0.21 29.84 1.84
C PRO A 301 -1.17 28.82 2.46
N GLU A 302 -2.28 28.52 1.78
CA GLU A 302 -3.30 27.59 2.28
C GLU A 302 -3.05 26.13 1.89
N CYS A 303 -2.40 25.84 0.76
CA CYS A 303 -2.19 24.45 0.31
C CYS A 303 -0.80 24.14 -0.26
N GLY A 304 0.14 25.09 -0.23
CA GLY A 304 1.51 24.92 -0.70
C GLY A 304 1.67 24.69 -2.21
N ARG A 305 0.58 24.68 -2.99
CA ARG A 305 0.62 24.54 -4.46
C ARG A 305 1.19 25.79 -5.11
N VAL A 306 1.88 25.61 -6.24
CA VAL A 306 2.45 26.71 -7.03
C VAL A 306 1.34 27.65 -7.52
N VAL A 307 1.52 28.94 -7.27
CA VAL A 307 0.66 30.04 -7.70
C VAL A 307 1.13 30.56 -9.04
N GLN A 308 0.18 30.92 -9.91
CA GLN A 308 0.48 31.55 -11.20
C GLN A 308 -0.32 32.84 -11.31
N ASN A 309 0.37 33.98 -11.48
CA ASN A 309 -0.26 35.30 -11.59
C ASN A 309 -1.22 35.62 -10.44
N GLY A 310 -0.82 35.30 -9.20
CA GLY A 310 -1.66 35.49 -8.00
C GLY A 310 -2.88 34.56 -7.92
N GLN A 311 -2.94 33.49 -8.72
CA GLN A 311 -4.03 32.50 -8.67
C GLN A 311 -3.54 31.11 -8.28
N CYS A 312 -4.15 30.56 -7.23
CA CYS A 312 -4.13 29.16 -6.87
C CYS A 312 -5.30 28.44 -7.56
N ARG A 313 -5.04 27.25 -8.11
CA ARG A 313 -6.08 26.43 -8.77
C ARG A 313 -7.23 26.01 -7.84
N SER A 314 -6.99 25.98 -6.53
CA SER A 314 -7.96 25.51 -5.54
C SER A 314 -8.62 26.64 -4.76
N HIS A 315 -7.86 27.69 -4.42
CA HIS A 315 -8.34 28.77 -3.56
C HIS A 315 -8.58 30.09 -4.32
N GLY A 316 -8.35 30.11 -5.63
CA GLY A 316 -8.54 31.29 -6.46
C GLY A 316 -7.46 32.33 -6.21
N ALA A 317 -7.86 33.60 -6.03
CA ALA A 317 -6.91 34.69 -5.84
C ALA A 317 -6.23 34.61 -4.46
N VAL A 318 -4.91 34.52 -4.43
CA VAL A 318 -4.10 34.44 -3.21
C VAL A 318 -2.84 35.29 -3.34
N GLU A 319 -2.34 35.79 -2.22
CA GLU A 319 -0.99 36.39 -2.14
C GLU A 319 0.01 35.25 -1.96
N GLY A 320 0.84 35.01 -2.98
CA GLY A 320 1.78 33.91 -2.98
C GLY A 320 2.98 34.16 -2.06
N GLU A 321 3.45 33.11 -1.40
CA GLU A 321 4.69 33.13 -0.62
C GLU A 321 5.83 32.64 -1.52
N ASP A 322 6.90 33.44 -1.66
CA ASP A 322 8.02 33.00 -2.51
C ASP A 322 8.73 31.78 -1.89
N ASP A 323 9.15 30.88 -2.77
CA ASP A 323 9.90 29.68 -2.45
C ASP A 323 10.92 29.38 -3.58
N LEU A 324 11.90 28.54 -3.28
CA LEU A 324 12.82 27.98 -4.27
C LEU A 324 12.48 26.52 -4.54
N ARG A 325 12.40 26.15 -5.81
CA ARG A 325 12.27 24.75 -6.21
C ARG A 325 12.98 24.51 -7.53
N THR A 326 13.56 23.33 -7.71
CA THR A 326 14.10 22.92 -9.02
C THR A 326 13.46 21.63 -9.47
N LYS A 327 13.08 21.56 -10.74
CA LYS A 327 12.66 20.33 -11.42
C LYS A 327 13.66 20.01 -12.52
N ALA A 328 14.68 19.21 -12.18
CA ALA A 328 15.69 18.77 -13.12
C ALA A 328 15.27 17.45 -13.78
N ILE A 329 15.51 17.31 -15.07
CA ILE A 329 15.35 16.04 -15.78
C ILE A 329 16.69 15.35 -15.82
N VAL A 330 16.77 14.19 -15.19
CA VAL A 330 17.98 13.39 -15.07
C VAL A 330 17.81 12.15 -15.96
N ASP A 331 18.81 11.90 -16.79
CA ASP A 331 18.84 10.81 -17.77
C ASP A 331 20.15 10.02 -17.63
N ASP A 332 20.06 8.71 -17.50
CA ASP A 332 21.20 7.80 -17.37
C ASP A 332 21.45 6.96 -18.64
N GLY A 333 20.68 7.20 -19.71
CA GLY A 333 20.67 6.42 -20.95
C GLY A 333 19.74 5.22 -20.94
N THR A 334 19.24 4.79 -19.78
CA THR A 334 18.25 3.71 -19.64
C THR A 334 16.83 4.27 -19.50
N GLY A 335 16.69 5.42 -18.85
CA GLY A 335 15.43 6.13 -18.65
C GLY A 335 15.63 7.57 -18.21
N THR A 336 14.52 8.22 -17.85
CA THR A 336 14.52 9.60 -17.35
C THR A 336 13.67 9.73 -16.10
N VAL A 337 14.13 10.53 -15.14
CA VAL A 337 13.35 10.90 -13.95
C VAL A 337 13.31 12.42 -13.79
N THR A 338 12.22 12.94 -13.24
CA THR A 338 12.17 14.33 -12.77
C THR A 338 12.64 14.41 -11.33
N ALA A 339 13.89 14.85 -11.12
CA ALA A 339 14.40 15.16 -9.79
C ALA A 339 13.80 16.50 -9.32
N VAL A 340 13.07 16.47 -8.21
CA VAL A 340 12.50 17.63 -7.54
C VAL A 340 13.37 17.99 -6.36
N LEU A 341 13.98 19.17 -6.41
CA LEU A 341 14.80 19.73 -5.34
C LEU A 341 13.95 20.73 -4.55
N ASP A 342 14.00 20.63 -3.23
CA ASP A 342 13.38 21.57 -2.30
C ASP A 342 14.15 22.91 -2.23
N GLU A 343 13.80 23.75 -1.26
CA GLU A 343 14.41 25.07 -1.08
C GLU A 343 15.93 24.96 -0.84
N GLU A 344 16.35 24.07 0.05
CA GLU A 344 17.75 23.93 0.47
C GLU A 344 18.62 23.41 -0.69
N LEU A 345 18.18 22.34 -1.34
CA LEU A 345 18.91 21.78 -2.49
C LEU A 345 18.88 22.74 -3.68
N THR A 346 17.77 23.48 -3.89
CA THR A 346 17.70 24.50 -4.93
C THR A 346 18.66 25.66 -4.66
N ALA A 347 18.73 26.13 -3.42
CA ALA A 347 19.66 27.18 -3.03
C ALA A 347 21.12 26.74 -3.25
N ALA A 348 21.45 25.48 -2.96
CA ALA A 348 22.77 24.92 -3.19
C ALA A 348 23.15 24.89 -4.69
N VAL A 349 22.25 24.45 -5.58
CA VAL A 349 22.54 24.45 -7.03
C VAL A 349 22.53 25.84 -7.65
N TYR A 350 21.72 26.76 -7.12
CA TYR A 350 21.69 28.16 -7.54
C TYR A 350 22.93 28.94 -7.07
N GLY A 351 23.47 28.58 -5.90
CA GLY A 351 24.60 29.28 -5.28
C GLY A 351 24.19 30.48 -4.42
N GLY A 352 22.94 30.52 -3.95
CA GLY A 352 22.38 31.62 -3.14
C GLY A 352 21.03 31.23 -2.51
N GLY A 353 20.61 31.94 -1.47
CA GLY A 353 19.33 31.68 -0.79
C GLY A 353 18.14 32.35 -1.46
N LEU A 354 16.95 32.22 -0.85
CA LEU A 354 15.72 32.87 -1.31
C LEU A 354 15.85 34.40 -1.43
N GLU A 355 16.58 35.04 -0.51
CA GLU A 355 16.80 36.48 -0.53
C GLU A 355 17.64 36.91 -1.74
N ASP A 356 18.71 36.18 -2.05
CA ASP A 356 19.58 36.43 -3.20
C ASP A 356 18.79 36.26 -4.51
N ALA A 357 17.99 35.19 -4.60
CA ALA A 357 17.13 34.92 -5.74
C ALA A 357 16.09 36.04 -5.96
N ARG A 358 15.49 36.54 -4.88
CA ARG A 358 14.57 37.67 -4.91
C ARG A 358 15.25 38.96 -5.36
N GLU A 359 16.47 39.23 -4.90
CA GLU A 359 17.25 40.40 -5.33
C GLU A 359 17.60 40.30 -6.82
N HIS A 360 18.11 39.16 -7.25
CA HIS A 360 18.46 38.92 -8.65
C HIS A 360 17.24 39.08 -9.56
N ALA A 361 16.08 38.52 -9.19
CA ALA A 361 14.85 38.68 -9.95
C ALA A 361 14.36 40.14 -10.03
N ARG A 362 14.51 40.91 -8.94
CA ARG A 362 14.16 42.34 -8.92
C ARG A 362 15.08 43.17 -9.82
N ASP A 363 16.38 42.92 -9.76
CA ASP A 363 17.39 43.65 -10.53
C ASP A 363 17.26 43.37 -12.04
N ALA A 364 16.95 42.11 -12.40
CA ALA A 364 16.68 41.71 -13.78
C ALA A 364 15.28 42.12 -14.27
N MET A 365 14.36 42.47 -13.35
CA MET A 365 12.92 42.60 -13.60
C MET A 365 12.31 41.34 -14.23
N ASP A 366 12.86 40.17 -13.91
CA ASP A 366 12.48 38.88 -14.47
C ASP A 366 12.76 37.78 -13.46
N ARG A 367 11.74 36.99 -13.11
CA ARG A 367 11.89 35.85 -12.17
C ARG A 367 12.60 34.67 -12.82
N ASP A 368 12.53 34.54 -14.14
CA ASP A 368 13.12 33.41 -14.87
C ASP A 368 14.64 33.45 -14.88
N VAL A 369 15.27 34.60 -14.55
CA VAL A 369 16.72 34.73 -14.42
C VAL A 369 17.32 33.74 -13.40
N VAL A 370 16.56 33.41 -12.35
CA VAL A 370 16.96 32.42 -11.34
C VAL A 370 16.96 31.02 -11.95
N THR A 371 15.93 30.69 -12.73
CA THR A 371 15.83 29.42 -13.47
C THR A 371 16.94 29.27 -14.50
N ASP A 372 17.28 30.35 -15.21
CA ASP A 372 18.35 30.35 -16.21
C ASP A 372 19.73 30.15 -15.57
N ALA A 373 19.99 30.79 -14.42
CA ALA A 373 21.21 30.57 -13.66
C ALA A 373 21.33 29.12 -13.17
N ILE A 374 20.24 28.53 -12.64
CA ILE A 374 20.21 27.12 -12.25
C ILE A 374 20.45 26.22 -13.48
N ARG A 375 19.83 26.54 -14.61
CA ARG A 375 20.01 25.79 -15.87
C ARG A 375 21.46 25.79 -16.32
N GLU A 376 22.15 26.93 -16.29
CA GLU A 376 23.56 27.06 -16.60
C GLU A 376 24.46 26.29 -15.61
N ALA A 377 24.04 26.24 -14.34
CA ALA A 377 24.76 25.53 -13.30
C ALA A 377 24.68 24.00 -13.42
N ILE A 378 23.53 23.42 -13.82
CA ILE A 378 23.35 21.97 -13.76
C ILE A 378 23.24 21.26 -15.11
N VAL A 379 22.71 21.90 -16.15
CA VAL A 379 22.45 21.19 -17.41
C VAL A 379 23.76 20.77 -18.09
N GLY A 380 23.80 19.51 -18.52
CA GLY A 380 24.97 18.87 -19.13
C GLY A 380 25.96 18.28 -18.14
N ARG A 381 25.70 18.36 -16.83
CA ARG A 381 26.53 17.76 -15.78
C ARG A 381 25.87 16.49 -15.22
N ALA A 382 26.69 15.58 -14.72
CA ALA A 382 26.24 14.34 -14.09
C ALA A 382 26.06 14.53 -12.58
N PHE A 383 25.01 13.92 -12.04
CA PHE A 383 24.65 13.99 -10.63
C PHE A 383 24.30 12.62 -10.08
N ARG A 384 24.60 12.42 -8.80
CA ARG A 384 24.01 11.39 -7.96
C ARG A 384 22.82 12.02 -7.25
N VAL A 385 21.67 11.36 -7.33
CA VAL A 385 20.41 11.84 -6.78
C VAL A 385 19.83 10.75 -5.89
N ARG A 386 19.69 11.05 -4.59
CA ARG A 386 19.05 10.16 -3.61
C ARG A 386 17.71 10.73 -3.18
N GLY A 387 16.71 9.89 -3.00
CA GLY A 387 15.45 10.28 -2.38
C GLY A 387 14.31 9.31 -2.70
N SER A 388 13.08 9.80 -2.54
CA SER A 388 11.88 8.99 -2.77
C SER A 388 11.42 9.07 -4.22
N LEU A 389 11.33 7.93 -4.89
CA LEU A 389 10.80 7.77 -6.23
C LEU A 389 9.31 7.43 -6.18
N SER A 390 8.52 8.15 -6.97
CA SER A 390 7.13 7.85 -7.24
C SER A 390 6.91 7.77 -8.76
N VAL A 391 6.17 6.76 -9.21
CA VAL A 391 5.84 6.56 -10.62
C VAL A 391 4.33 6.65 -10.79
N ASP A 392 3.88 7.54 -11.67
CA ASP A 392 2.47 7.69 -12.01
C ASP A 392 2.29 7.80 -13.54
N ASP A 393 1.05 8.01 -13.98
CA ASP A 393 0.70 8.17 -15.41
C ASP A 393 1.42 9.35 -16.10
N PHE A 394 1.99 10.29 -15.34
CA PHE A 394 2.73 11.45 -15.84
C PHE A 394 4.25 11.24 -15.83
N GLY A 395 4.71 10.08 -15.36
CA GLY A 395 6.09 9.62 -15.37
C GLY A 395 6.73 9.55 -13.98
N ALA A 396 8.03 9.34 -13.97
CA ALA A 396 8.80 9.16 -12.75
C ALA A 396 9.21 10.50 -12.13
N THR A 397 8.93 10.67 -10.84
CA THR A 397 9.33 11.81 -10.03
C THR A 397 10.14 11.34 -8.83
N LEU A 398 11.35 11.87 -8.66
CA LEU A 398 12.22 11.61 -7.51
C LEU A 398 12.30 12.88 -6.68
N ASN A 399 11.69 12.87 -5.49
CA ASN A 399 11.84 13.96 -4.53
C ASN A 399 13.19 13.77 -3.83
N ALA A 400 14.15 14.62 -4.19
CA ALA A 400 15.54 14.43 -3.76
C ALA A 400 15.73 14.88 -2.31
N THR A 401 16.41 14.05 -1.54
CA THR A 401 17.01 14.39 -0.25
C THR A 401 18.48 14.74 -0.43
N GLU A 402 19.12 14.22 -1.47
CA GLU A 402 20.49 14.58 -1.87
C GLU A 402 20.59 14.80 -3.38
N PHE A 403 21.34 15.83 -3.79
CA PHE A 403 21.65 16.13 -5.19
C PHE A 403 23.10 16.58 -5.32
N ALA A 404 23.99 15.62 -5.58
CA ALA A 404 25.44 15.83 -5.57
C ALA A 404 26.03 15.73 -6.99
N ALA A 405 26.88 16.67 -7.36
CA ALA A 405 27.65 16.57 -8.59
C ALA A 405 28.49 15.29 -8.57
N ARG A 406 28.53 14.59 -9.70
CA ARG A 406 29.38 13.42 -9.85
C ARG A 406 30.80 13.91 -10.19
N ASP A 407 31.71 13.76 -9.25
CA ASP A 407 33.10 14.22 -9.35
C ASP A 407 34.09 13.10 -9.73
N ASP A 408 33.59 11.94 -10.17
CA ASP A 408 34.42 10.81 -10.54
C ASP A 408 35.33 11.14 -11.74
N ASP A 409 36.57 10.61 -11.73
CA ASP A 409 37.50 10.77 -12.84
C ASP A 409 36.88 10.17 -14.13
N PRO A 410 36.72 10.96 -15.21
CA PRO A 410 36.21 10.45 -16.49
C PRO A 410 36.99 9.24 -17.02
N ALA A 411 38.28 9.12 -16.70
CA ALA A 411 39.09 7.97 -17.07
C ALA A 411 38.69 6.71 -16.29
N ASP A 412 38.33 6.82 -15.01
CA ASP A 412 37.86 5.70 -14.20
C ASP A 412 36.51 5.20 -14.73
N ARG A 413 35.59 6.13 -14.99
CA ARG A 413 34.28 5.82 -15.62
C ARG A 413 34.43 5.12 -16.97
N ALA A 414 35.33 5.60 -17.82
CA ALA A 414 35.58 4.98 -19.12
C ALA A 414 36.10 3.54 -18.98
N ARG A 415 36.87 3.25 -17.93
CA ARG A 415 37.36 1.89 -17.65
C ARG A 415 36.27 0.98 -17.09
N GLU A 416 35.39 1.47 -16.21
CA GLU A 416 34.23 0.72 -15.73
C GLU A 416 33.31 0.30 -16.88
N ILE A 417 32.91 1.25 -17.73
CA ILE A 417 32.06 0.97 -18.89
C ILE A 417 32.74 -0.02 -19.85
N LEU A 418 34.05 0.12 -20.08
CA LEU A 418 34.78 -0.81 -20.93
C LEU A 418 34.81 -2.23 -20.34
N ALA A 419 34.98 -2.35 -19.02
CA ALA A 419 34.97 -3.64 -18.34
C ALA A 419 33.61 -4.34 -18.42
N GLU A 420 32.50 -3.60 -18.34
CA GLU A 420 31.15 -4.15 -18.54
C GLU A 420 30.90 -4.64 -19.96
N VAL A 421 31.44 -3.95 -20.98
CA VAL A 421 31.28 -4.37 -22.38
C VAL A 421 32.14 -5.60 -22.72
N ASP A 422 33.27 -5.77 -22.02
CA ASP A 422 34.18 -6.90 -22.21
C ASP A 422 33.81 -8.15 -21.38
N ALA A 423 32.87 -8.03 -20.43
CA ALA A 423 32.34 -9.13 -19.60
C ALA A 423 31.18 -9.85 -20.29
#